data_AF-A0A966TPM2-F1
#
_entry.id   AF-A0A966TPM2-F1
#
_cell.length_a   1.000
_cell.length_b   1.000
_cell.length_c   1.000
_cell.angle_alpha   90.00
_cell.angle_beta   90.00
_cell.angle_gamma   90.00
#
_symmetry.space_group_name_H-M   'P 1'
#
loop_
_entity.id
_entity.type
_entity.pdbx_description
1 polymer ?
#
loop_
_entity_poly.entity_id
_entity_poly.type
_entity_poly.pdbx_seq_one_letter_code
_entity_poly.pdbx_strand_id
1 'polypeptide(L)' 'AMACGTPVAAYHCQGPVDVIDQGLTGFMVTENESLVAAVEKCLELDREQVLRGSRRWSWEAAWHIFKNNLV' A
#
# COMPACT_ATOMS: atom_id res chain seq x y z
N ALA A 1 -5.34 6.92 2.51
CA ALA A 1 -4.78 7.29 1.20
C ALA A 1 -5.22 6.31 0.12
N MET A 2 -4.77 5.04 0.17
CA MET A 2 -5.06 4.04 -0.87
C MET A 2 -6.56 3.77 -1.10
N ALA A 3 -7.36 3.78 -0.03
CA ALA A 3 -8.83 3.67 -0.10
C ALA A 3 -9.53 4.81 -0.87
N CYS A 4 -8.82 5.89 -1.17
CA CYS A 4 -9.29 6.99 -2.02
C CYS A 4 -8.65 6.95 -3.42
N GLY A 5 -7.97 5.84 -3.78
CA GLY A 5 -7.20 5.71 -5.02
C GLY A 5 -5.92 6.57 -5.04
N THR A 6 -5.40 6.95 -3.87
CA THR A 6 -4.15 7.72 -3.78
C THR A 6 -2.98 6.77 -3.49
N PRO A 7 -2.01 6.64 -4.42
CA PRO A 7 -0.84 5.80 -4.19
C PRO A 7 0.06 6.38 -3.09
N VAL A 8 0.87 5.51 -2.47
CA VAL A 8 1.73 5.89 -1.32
C VAL A 8 3.20 5.66 -1.65
N ALA A 9 4.01 6.71 -1.53
CA ALA A 9 5.47 6.61 -1.53
C ALA A 9 5.97 6.58 -0.09
N ALA A 10 6.86 5.64 0.26
CA ALA A 10 7.36 5.51 1.64
C ALA A 10 8.81 5.03 1.70
N TYR A 11 9.47 5.25 2.84
CA TYR A 11 10.75 4.60 3.14
C TYR A 11 10.55 3.12 3.50
N HIS A 12 11.61 2.33 3.33
CA HIS A 12 11.61 0.92 3.68
C HIS A 12 11.71 0.73 5.20
N CYS A 13 10.56 0.70 5.89
CA CYS A 13 10.45 0.46 7.32
C CYS A 13 9.27 -0.47 7.66
N GLN A 14 9.17 -0.90 8.92
CA GLN A 14 8.03 -1.68 9.40
C GLN A 14 6.73 -0.86 9.28
N GLY A 15 5.67 -1.48 8.75
CA GLY A 15 4.44 -0.79 8.36
C GLY A 15 4.31 -0.71 6.83
N PRO A 16 5.04 0.19 6.12
CA PRO A 16 4.99 0.27 4.66
C PRO A 16 5.22 -1.06 3.94
N VAL A 17 6.15 -1.88 4.44
CA VAL A 17 6.44 -3.22 3.89
C VAL A 17 5.22 -4.15 3.95
N ASP A 18 4.39 -4.02 4.98
CA ASP A 18 3.24 -4.90 5.20
C ASP A 18 1.99 -4.47 4.42
N VAL A 19 1.93 -3.21 3.99
CA VAL A 19 0.72 -2.61 3.42
C VAL A 19 0.82 -2.19 1.96
N ILE A 20 2.02 -1.80 1.49
CA ILE A 20 2.26 -1.31 0.12
C ILE A 20 2.58 -2.47 -0.80
N ASP A 21 1.82 -2.58 -1.89
CA ASP A 21 2.14 -3.44 -3.02
C ASP A 21 2.94 -2.63 -4.04
N GLN A 22 4.21 -2.97 -4.19
CA GLN A 22 5.12 -2.33 -5.14
C GLN A 22 4.54 -2.35 -6.56
N GLY A 23 4.36 -1.17 -7.15
CA GLY A 23 3.82 -1.02 -8.50
C GLY A 23 2.30 -1.18 -8.64
N LEU A 24 1.57 -1.40 -7.55
CA LEU A 24 0.11 -1.46 -7.56
C LEU A 24 -0.52 -0.39 -6.67
N THR A 25 -0.14 -0.32 -5.40
CA THR A 25 -0.70 0.66 -4.45
C THR A 25 0.29 1.75 -4.07
N GLY A 26 1.55 1.60 -4.46
CA GLY A 26 2.59 2.58 -4.20
C GLY A 26 3.98 2.05 -4.48
N PHE A 27 4.98 2.79 -4.01
CA PHE A 27 6.39 2.42 -4.12
C PHE A 27 7.13 2.69 -2.81
N MET A 28 8.03 1.79 -2.44
CA MET A 28 9.00 2.05 -1.38
C MET A 28 10.37 2.40 -1.97
N VAL A 29 11.06 3.31 -1.30
CA VAL A 29 12.43 3.69 -1.62
C VAL A 29 13.35 2.46 -1.55
N THR A 30 14.10 2.19 -2.61
CA THR A 30 15.14 1.16 -2.63
C THR A 30 16.49 1.73 -2.16
N GLU A 31 17.44 0.86 -1.85
CA GLU A 31 18.80 1.28 -1.51
C GLU A 31 19.39 2.14 -2.66
N ASN A 32 19.80 3.37 -2.32
CA ASN A 32 20.30 4.42 -3.23
C ASN A 32 19.25 5.25 -4.00
N GLU A 33 17.95 5.03 -3.81
CA GLU A 33 16.92 5.92 -4.35
C GLU A 33 16.53 7.02 -3.34
N SER A 34 16.07 8.16 -3.85
CA SER A 34 15.46 9.20 -3.02
C SER A 34 13.96 8.99 -2.90
N LEU A 35 13.33 9.58 -1.87
CA LEU A 35 11.87 9.58 -1.76
C LEU A 35 11.19 10.20 -2.99
N VAL A 36 11.84 11.18 -3.62
CA VAL A 36 11.34 11.83 -4.85
C VAL A 36 11.16 10.80 -5.97
N ALA A 37 12.11 9.89 -6.16
CA ALA A 37 12.00 8.84 -7.17
C ALA A 37 10.81 7.90 -6.93
N ALA A 38 10.53 7.55 -5.66
CA ALA A 38 9.34 6.76 -5.32
C ALA A 38 8.03 7.53 -5.55
N VAL A 39 8.02 8.84 -5.32
CA VAL A 39 6.88 9.72 -5.62
C VAL A 39 6.64 9.79 -7.13
N GLU A 40 7.68 10.00 -7.93
CA GLU A 40 7.59 10.03 -9.40
C GLU A 40 6.97 8.74 -9.94
N LYS A 41 7.45 7.58 -9.50
CA LYS A 41 6.86 6.28 -9.85
C LYS A 41 5.40 6.17 -9.42
N CYS A 42 5.03 6.70 -8.26
CA CYS A 42 3.63 6.70 -7.80
C CYS A 42 2.70 7.55 -8.69
N LEU A 43 3.21 8.63 -9.31
CA LEU A 43 2.41 9.49 -10.20
C LEU A 43 2.01 8.78 -11.49
N GLU A 44 2.74 7.73 -11.88
CA GLU A 44 2.44 6.91 -13.06
C GLU A 44 1.38 5.83 -12.79
N LEU A 45 0.99 5.61 -11.53
CA LEU A 45 0.03 4.58 -11.17
C LEU A 45 -1.42 4.97 -11.49
N ASP A 46 -2.17 3.99 -12.01
CA ASP A 46 -3.61 4.10 -12.20
C ASP A 46 -4.33 4.14 -10.84
N ARG A 47 -4.97 5.28 -10.56
CA ARG A 47 -5.71 5.52 -9.32
C ARG A 47 -6.86 4.54 -9.10
N GLU A 48 -7.48 4.02 -10.17
CA GLU A 48 -8.49 2.98 -10.02
C GLU A 48 -7.89 1.64 -9.57
N GLN A 49 -6.70 1.31 -10.07
CA GLN A 49 -6.00 0.10 -9.64
C GLN A 49 -5.56 0.19 -8.19
N VAL A 50 -5.05 1.35 -7.77
CA VAL A 50 -4.73 1.63 -6.35
C VAL A 50 -5.98 1.45 -5.48
N LEU A 51 -7.12 2.02 -5.90
CA LEU A 51 -8.39 1.89 -5.18
C LEU A 51 -8.83 0.42 -5.09
N ARG A 52 -8.79 -0.32 -6.21
CA ARG A 52 -9.14 -1.75 -6.23
C ARG A 52 -8.22 -2.57 -5.33
N GLY A 53 -6.90 -2.36 -5.39
CA GLY A 53 -5.91 -3.04 -4.55
C GLY A 53 -6.11 -2.76 -3.06
N SER A 54 -6.56 -1.56 -2.71
CA SER A 54 -6.82 -1.19 -1.31
C SER A 54 -7.98 -1.96 -0.66
N ARG A 55 -8.91 -2.52 -1.45
CA ARG A 55 -10.15 -3.15 -0.94
C ARG A 55 -9.92 -4.40 -0.09
N ARG A 56 -8.74 -5.02 -0.15
CA ARG A 56 -8.37 -6.13 0.75
C ARG A 56 -8.33 -5.71 2.21
N TRP A 57 -8.08 -4.43 2.47
CA TRP A 57 -8.07 -3.84 3.80
C TRP A 57 -9.50 -3.39 4.13
N SER A 58 -10.29 -4.29 4.69
CA SER A 58 -11.66 -4.04 5.10
C SER A 58 -11.90 -4.44 6.56
N TRP A 59 -12.96 -3.89 7.16
CA TRP A 59 -13.38 -4.27 8.52
C TRP A 59 -13.79 -5.73 8.59
N GLU A 60 -14.43 -6.25 7.56
CA GLU A 60 -14.82 -7.66 7.45
C GLU A 60 -13.59 -8.56 7.40
N ALA A 61 -12.55 -8.19 6.65
CA ALA A 61 -11.29 -8.93 6.62
C ALA A 61 -10.61 -8.92 7.99
N ALA A 62 -10.54 -7.77 8.65
CA ALA A 62 -9.99 -7.64 10.00
C ALA A 62 -10.77 -8.51 11.02
N TRP A 63 -12.10 -8.51 10.93
CA TRP A 63 -12.96 -9.36 11.76
C TRP A 63 -12.70 -10.85 11.52
N HIS A 64 -12.57 -11.30 10.27
CA HIS A 64 -12.25 -12.70 9.98
C HIS A 64 -10.90 -13.11 10.56
N ILE A 65 -9.87 -12.26 10.45
CA ILE A 65 -8.57 -12.52 11.06
C ILE A 65 -8.73 -12.68 12.56
N PHE A 66 -9.40 -11.74 13.23
CA PHE A 66 -9.61 -11.81 14.67
C PHE A 66 -10.38 -13.06 15.09
N LYS A 67 -11.52 -13.34 14.44
CA LYS A 67 -12.37 -14.51 14.72
C LYS A 67 -11.61 -15.83 14.56
N ASN A 68 -10.78 -15.96 13.52
CA ASN A 68 -10.01 -17.18 13.26
C ASN A 68 -8.87 -17.39 14.27
N ASN A 69 -8.54 -16.38 15.07
CA ASN A 69 -7.52 -16.45 16.13
C ASN A 69 -8.13 -16.45 17.54
N LEU A 70 -9.47 -16.50 17.67
CA LEU A 70 -10.13 -16.79 18.94
C LEU A 70 -10.06 -18.31 19.17
N VAL A 71 -9.43 -18.70 20.27
CA VAL A 71 -9.29 -20.09 20.74
C VAL A 71 -10.62 -20.61 21.28
#